data_AF-A0A829YQK2-F1
#
_entry.id   AF-A0A829YQK2-F1
#
_cell.length_a   1.000
_cell.length_b   1.000
_cell.length_c   1.000
_cell.angle_alpha   90.00
_cell.angle_beta   90.00
_cell.angle_gamma   90.00
#
_symmetry.space_group_name_H-M   'P 1'
#
loop_
_entity.id
_entity.type
_entity.pdbx_description
1 polymer ?
#
loop_
_entity_poly.entity_id
_entity_poly.type
_entity_poly.pdbx_seq_one_letter_code
_entity_poly.pdbx_strand_id
1 'polypeptide(L)'
;MFAHELGLRAMERVCKVLCEVIHMATNLSIDPELIEQALKVSGEKTKAATVTKALQEFIARRRQKAMLDLAGKLEWDGEYDYKKERTRR
;
A
#
# COMPACT_ATOMS: atom_id res chain seq x y z
N MET A 1 16.02 42.29 0.38
CA MET A 1 15.66 41.50 1.58
C MET A 1 14.56 40.46 1.34
N PHE A 2 13.54 40.73 0.52
CA PHE A 2 12.39 39.80 0.31
C PHE A 2 12.70 38.45 -0.37
N ALA A 3 13.72 38.35 -1.22
CA ALA A 3 14.05 37.09 -1.91
C ALA A 3 14.70 36.03 -1.00
N HIS A 4 15.34 36.45 0.10
CA HIS A 4 16.02 35.54 1.03
C HIS A 4 15.02 34.85 1.97
N GLU A 5 13.97 35.55 2.41
CA GLU A 5 12.89 34.97 3.24
C GLU A 5 12.02 33.97 2.47
N LEU A 6 11.82 34.18 1.17
CA LEU A 6 11.09 33.24 0.30
C LEU A 6 11.86 31.93 0.12
N GLY A 7 13.20 31.98 0.05
CA GLY A 7 14.06 30.80 -0.01
C GLY A 7 14.01 29.95 1.26
N LEU A 8 14.03 30.59 2.44
CA LEU A 8 13.91 29.89 3.73
C LEU A 8 12.54 29.21 3.89
N ARG A 9 11.43 29.87 3.52
CA ARG A 9 10.08 29.26 3.58
C ARG A 9 9.88 28.14 2.56
N ALA A 10 10.61 28.14 1.44
CA ALA A 10 10.60 27.03 0.48
C ALA A 10 11.33 25.81 1.06
N MET A 11 12.49 26.02 1.68
CA MET A 11 13.28 24.95 2.30
C MET A 11 12.56 24.32 3.49
N GLU A 12 11.85 25.10 4.29
CA GLU A 12 11.05 24.62 5.44
C GLU A 12 9.88 23.70 5.00
N ARG A 13 9.21 24.04 3.89
CA ARG A 13 8.16 23.18 3.29
C ARG A 13 8.73 21.87 2.75
N VAL A 14 9.85 21.93 2.05
CA VAL A 14 10.52 20.74 1.50
C VAL A 14 10.97 19.81 2.62
N CYS A 15 11.55 20.36 3.70
CA CYS A 15 12.00 19.60 4.85
C CYS A 15 10.84 18.88 5.57
N LYS A 16 9.68 19.55 5.71
CA LYS A 16 8.50 18.94 6.34
C LYS A 16 7.93 17.77 5.53
N VAL A 17 7.84 17.92 4.21
CA VAL A 17 7.39 16.84 3.30
C VAL A 17 8.36 15.65 3.34
N LEU A 18 9.67 15.91 3.32
CA LEU A 18 10.68 14.86 3.43
C LEU A 18 10.64 14.15 4.79
N CYS A 19 10.39 14.89 5.89
CA CYS A 19 10.30 14.30 7.22
C CYS A 19 9.03 13.44 7.40
N GLU A 20 7.88 13.85 6.87
CA GLU A 20 6.69 13.00 6.90
C GLU A 20 6.83 11.74 6.04
N VAL A 21 7.51 11.84 4.90
CA VAL A 21 7.65 10.73 3.94
C VAL A 21 8.78 9.75 4.32
N ILE A 22 9.88 10.22 4.90
CA ILE A 22 11.07 9.40 5.19
C ILE A 22 11.13 8.98 6.68
N HIS A 23 10.56 9.77 7.58
CA HIS A 23 10.89 9.71 9.02
C HIS A 23 9.85 8.98 9.89
N MET A 24 8.75 8.49 9.33
CA MET A 24 7.72 7.68 10.03
C MET A 24 8.21 6.28 10.46
N ALA A 25 9.52 6.05 10.56
CA ALA A 25 10.10 4.84 11.14
C ALA A 25 9.49 4.60 12.52
N THR A 26 8.49 3.75 12.57
CA THR A 26 7.71 3.49 13.77
C THR A 26 8.53 2.46 14.54
N ASN A 27 9.00 2.81 15.73
CA ASN A 27 9.73 1.89 16.59
C ASN A 27 8.77 0.83 17.14
N LEU A 28 8.40 -0.12 16.28
CA LEU A 28 7.50 -1.22 16.59
C LEU A 28 8.35 -2.40 17.04
N SER A 29 8.09 -2.88 18.25
CA SER A 29 8.69 -4.14 18.71
C SER A 29 8.01 -5.29 17.96
N ILE A 30 8.75 -5.89 17.03
CA ILE A 30 8.32 -7.05 16.25
C ILE A 30 9.27 -8.19 16.59
N ASP A 31 8.74 -9.41 16.73
CA ASP A 31 9.54 -10.60 16.91
C ASP A 31 10.59 -10.75 15.79
N PRO A 32 11.90 -10.77 16.12
CA PRO A 32 12.95 -10.90 15.12
C PRO A 32 12.87 -12.21 14.34
N GLU A 33 12.41 -13.31 14.97
CA GLU A 33 12.28 -14.60 14.28
C GLU A 33 11.20 -14.54 13.20
N LEU A 34 10.09 -13.83 13.48
CA LEU A 34 9.01 -13.64 12.53
C LEU A 34 9.46 -12.84 11.30
N ILE A 35 10.27 -11.79 11.51
CA ILE A 35 10.82 -11.01 10.39
C ILE A 35 11.78 -11.85 9.55
N GLU A 36 12.64 -12.66 10.18
CA GLU A 36 13.57 -13.53 9.43
C GLU A 36 12.81 -14.58 8.59
N GLN A 37 11.75 -15.17 9.15
CA GLN A 37 10.89 -16.08 8.38
C GLN A 37 10.20 -15.35 7.22
N ALA A 38 9.63 -14.17 7.48
CA ALA A 38 8.98 -13.37 6.45
C ALA A 38 9.97 -12.94 5.36
N LEU A 39 11.22 -12.64 5.71
CA LEU A 39 12.27 -12.24 4.76
C LEU A 39 12.64 -13.42 3.85
N LYS A 40 12.79 -14.62 4.41
CA LYS A 40 13.03 -15.86 3.65
C LYS A 40 11.90 -16.20 2.68
N VAL A 41 10.64 -16.01 3.10
CA VAL A 41 9.47 -16.35 2.27
C VAL A 41 9.14 -15.26 1.25
N SER A 42 9.31 -13.99 1.60
CA SER A 42 8.94 -12.85 0.75
C SER A 42 9.95 -12.56 -0.37
N GLY A 43 11.20 -13.02 -0.23
CA GLY A 43 12.29 -12.74 -1.16
C GLY A 43 12.83 -11.31 -1.11
N GLU A 44 12.44 -10.52 -0.11
CA GLU A 44 12.83 -9.12 0.01
C GLU A 44 14.26 -8.93 0.54
N LYS A 45 14.89 -7.83 0.14
CA LYS A 45 16.29 -7.54 0.50
C LYS A 45 16.45 -6.92 1.89
N THR A 46 15.39 -6.31 2.44
CA THR A 46 15.45 -5.58 3.71
C THR A 46 14.26 -5.93 4.61
N LYS A 47 14.49 -5.85 5.92
CA LYS A 47 13.44 -6.05 6.94
C LYS A 47 12.31 -5.05 6.77
N ALA A 48 12.63 -3.79 6.47
CA ALA A 48 11.63 -2.76 6.20
C ALA A 48 10.76 -3.09 4.98
N ALA A 49 11.37 -3.47 3.85
CA ALA A 49 10.63 -3.86 2.65
C ALA A 49 9.74 -5.08 2.89
N THR A 50 10.25 -6.06 3.65
CA THR A 50 9.48 -7.24 4.09
C THR A 50 8.23 -6.83 4.86
N VAL A 51 8.36 -5.95 5.85
CA VAL A 51 7.24 -5.47 6.67
C VAL A 51 6.25 -4.67 5.83
N THR A 52 6.72 -3.76 4.97
CA THR A 52 5.85 -2.98 4.08
C THR A 52 5.04 -3.88 3.15
N LYS A 53 5.67 -4.89 2.54
CA LYS A 53 5.00 -5.86 1.67
C LYS A 53 3.98 -6.70 2.42
N ALA A 54 4.32 -7.19 3.61
CA ALA A 54 3.40 -7.95 4.45
C ALA A 54 2.14 -7.13 4.81
N LEU A 55 2.29 -5.84 5.12
CA LEU A 55 1.16 -4.95 5.40
C LEU A 55 0.29 -4.71 4.15
N GLN A 56 0.92 -4.51 2.98
CA GLN A 56 0.19 -4.36 1.72
C GLN A 56 -0.65 -5.61 1.40
N GLU A 57 -0.06 -6.80 1.53
CA GLU A 57 -0.78 -8.05 1.33
C GLU A 57 -1.90 -8.24 2.36
N PHE A 58 -1.65 -7.92 3.63
CA PHE A 58 -2.66 -8.02 4.67
C PHE A 58 -3.89 -7.15 4.37
N ILE A 59 -3.67 -5.90 3.97
CA ILE A 59 -4.74 -4.98 3.58
C ILE A 59 -5.47 -5.51 2.34
N ALA A 60 -4.73 -5.94 1.32
CA ALA A 60 -5.32 -6.47 0.08
C ALA A 60 -6.23 -7.68 0.35
N ARG A 61 -5.74 -8.65 1.14
CA ARG A 61 -6.51 -9.85 1.53
C ARG A 61 -7.79 -9.49 2.30
N ARG A 62 -7.73 -8.49 3.18
CA ARG A 62 -8.91 -8.01 3.93
C ARG A 62 -9.91 -7.31 3.03
N ARG A 63 -9.46 -6.47 2.09
CA ARG A 63 -10.32 -5.82 1.10
C ARG A 63 -10.99 -6.83 0.18
N GLN A 64 -10.26 -7.82 -0.30
CA GLN A 64 -10.81 -8.90 -1.12
C GLN A 64 -11.86 -9.70 -0.35
N LYS A 65 -11.63 -9.99 0.94
CA LYS A 65 -12.65 -10.65 1.77
C LYS A 65 -13.94 -9.83 1.87
N ALA A 66 -13.84 -8.51 2.00
CA ALA A 66 -15.02 -7.64 2.01
C ALA A 66 -15.78 -7.64 0.66
N MET A 67 -15.13 -7.96 -0.47
CA MET A 67 -15.82 -8.15 -1.75
C MET A 67 -16.72 -9.39 -1.73
N LEU A 68 -16.40 -10.41 -0.92
CA LEU A 68 -17.28 -11.57 -0.75
C LEU A 68 -18.62 -11.18 -0.10
N ASP A 69 -18.66 -10.09 0.68
CA ASP A 69 -19.90 -9.59 1.27
C ASP A 69 -20.86 -9.01 0.22
N LEU A 70 -20.40 -8.78 -1.01
CA LEU A 70 -21.20 -8.37 -2.16
C LEU A 70 -21.74 -9.58 -2.94
N ALA A 71 -21.22 -10.79 -2.70
CA ALA A 71 -21.70 -11.99 -3.34
C ALA A 71 -23.17 -12.25 -2.94
N GLY A 72 -24.05 -12.38 -3.93
CA GLY A 72 -25.49 -12.55 -3.72
C GLY A 72 -26.28 -11.27 -3.45
N LYS A 73 -25.62 -10.10 -3.35
CA LYS A 73 -26.30 -8.78 -3.33
C LYS A 73 -26.30 -8.09 -4.68
N LEU A 74 -25.53 -8.60 -5.63
CA LEU A 74 -25.44 -8.04 -6.97
C LEU A 74 -26.49 -8.71 -7.85
N GLU A 75 -27.45 -7.92 -8.32
CA GLU A 75 -28.38 -8.33 -9.37
C GLU A 75 -27.65 -8.26 -10.71
N TRP A 76 -27.63 -9.36 -11.43
CA TRP A 76 -27.06 -9.43 -12.78
C TRP A 76 -28.14 -9.08 -13.79
N ASP A 77 -27.79 -8.23 -14.77
CA ASP A 77 -28.67 -8.00 -15.91
C ASP A 77 -28.75 -9.28 -16.74
N GLY A 78 -29.96 -9.82 -16.90
CA GLY A 78 -30.22 -11.04 -17.66
C GLY A 78 -29.95 -10.91 -19.16
N GLU A 79 -29.92 -9.69 -19.69
CA GLU A 79 -29.56 -9.41 -21.09
C GLU A 79 -28.05 -9.32 -21.31
N TYR A 80 -27.26 -9.27 -20.22
CA TYR A 80 -25.81 -9.15 -20.29
C TYR A 80 -25.12 -10.48 -20.65
N ASP A 81 -24.75 -10.61 -21.92
CA ASP A 81 -24.02 -11.77 -22.43
C ASP A 81 -22.50 -11.56 -22.36
N TYR A 82 -21.90 -11.98 -21.24
CA TYR A 82 -20.45 -11.91 -21.03
C TYR A 82 -19.62 -12.78 -22.00
N LYS A 83 -20.23 -13.75 -22.71
CA LYS A 83 -19.50 -14.59 -23.68
C LYS A 83 -19.25 -13.86 -24.98
N LYS A 84 -20.15 -12.95 -25.40
CA LYS A 84 -19.94 -12.08 -26.58
C LYS A 84 -18.69 -11.19 -26.42
N GLU A 85 -18.43 -10.69 -25.21
CA GLU A 85 -17.27 -9.83 -24.96
C GLU A 85 -15.94 -10.60 -25.00
N ARG A 86 -15.94 -11.89 -24.59
CA ARG A 86 -14.73 -12.75 -24.63
C ARG A 86 -14.23 -13.03 -26.05
N THR A 87 -15.10 -12.92 -27.05
CA THR A 87 -14.78 -13.14 -28.46
C THR A 87 -14.39 -11.87 -29.23
N ARG A 88 -14.49 -10.68 -28.62
CA ARG A 88 -13.91 -9.45 -29.19
C ARG A 88 -12.40 -9.48 -28.96
N ARG A 89 -11.66 -9.80 -30.02
CA ARG A 89 -10.20 -9.71 -30.08
C ARG A 89 -9.81 -8.54 -30.96
#